data_AF-A0A179IJN0-F1
#
_entry.id   AF-A0A179IJN0-F1
#
_cell.length_a   1.000
_cell.length_b   1.000
_cell.length_c   1.000
_cell.angle_alpha   90.00
_cell.angle_beta   90.00
_cell.angle_gamma   90.00
#
_symmetry.space_group_name_H-M   'P 1'
#
loop_
_entity.id
_entity.type
_entity.pdbx_description
1 polymer ?
#
loop_
_entity_poly.entity_id
_entity_poly.type
_entity_poly.pdbx_seq_one_letter_code
_entity_poly.pdbx_strand_id
1 'polypeptide(L)'
;MSDSASAPDANVIRVGTRKSPLAMAQAHLVVDALQAAFPTHSFPIDSMTTTGDRDQNTALYNFGGKGLWTSQLEDKLARNEVDIVVHSLKDMPTELPDGLVLGCVTERGDPRDTLV
;
A
#
# COMPACT_ATOMS: atom_id res chain seq x y z
N MET A 1 14.56 31.71 -8.35
CA MET A 1 14.50 30.23 -8.50
C MET A 1 14.95 29.64 -7.18
N SER A 2 13.99 29.31 -6.32
CA SER A 2 14.23 28.60 -5.07
C SER A 2 12.92 27.92 -4.72
N ASP A 3 12.76 26.69 -5.21
CA ASP A 3 11.75 25.78 -4.67
C ASP A 3 12.14 25.49 -3.23
N SER A 4 11.48 26.17 -2.29
CA SER A 4 11.50 25.77 -0.90
C SER A 4 10.56 24.56 -0.78
N ALA A 5 11.12 23.36 -0.83
CA ALA A 5 10.39 22.19 -0.35
C ALA A 5 10.06 22.43 1.13
N SER A 6 8.80 22.76 1.42
CA SER A 6 8.32 22.91 2.80
C SER A 6 8.60 21.61 3.54
N ALA A 7 9.10 21.70 4.78
CA ALA A 7 9.22 20.53 5.65
C ALA A 7 7.89 19.78 5.70
N PRO A 8 7.88 18.44 5.68
CA PRO A 8 6.65 17.68 5.77
C PRO A 8 5.88 18.09 7.02
N ASP A 9 4.59 18.35 6.86
CA ASP A 9 3.70 18.64 8.00
C ASP A 9 3.73 17.43 8.93
N ALA A 10 4.17 17.65 10.18
CA ALA A 10 4.40 16.57 11.14
C ALA A 10 3.13 15.77 11.45
N ASN A 11 1.95 16.28 11.10
CA ASN A 11 0.67 15.62 11.30
C ASN A 11 0.15 14.88 10.05
N VAL A 12 0.89 14.86 8.93
CA VAL A 12 0.46 14.21 7.69
C VAL A 12 1.20 12.89 7.49
N ILE A 13 0.45 11.80 7.30
CA ILE A 13 0.99 10.47 7.00
C ILE A 13 0.37 9.99 5.68
N ARG A 14 1.16 9.96 4.61
CA ARG A 14 0.74 9.60 3.26
C ARG A 14 0.61 8.08 3.13
N VAL A 15 -0.56 7.62 2.69
CA VAL A 15 -0.90 6.19 2.62
C VAL A 15 -0.89 5.73 1.17
N GLY A 16 0.07 4.88 0.80
CA GLY A 16 0.14 4.24 -0.51
C GLY A 16 -0.80 3.04 -0.62
N THR A 17 -1.49 2.90 -1.76
CA THR A 17 -2.31 1.72 -2.07
C THR A 17 -2.47 1.50 -3.59
N ARG A 18 -2.99 0.33 -3.97
CA ARG A 18 -3.46 0.08 -5.34
C ARG A 18 -4.80 0.77 -5.60
N LYS A 19 -5.06 1.11 -6.86
CA LYS A 19 -6.31 1.76 -7.30
C LYS A 19 -7.51 0.79 -7.40
N SER A 20 -7.31 -0.52 -7.23
CA SER A 20 -8.42 -1.48 -7.33
C SER A 20 -9.48 -1.24 -6.24
N PRO A 21 -10.77 -1.52 -6.49
CA PRO A 21 -11.84 -1.25 -5.51
C PRO A 21 -11.57 -1.88 -4.14
N LEU A 22 -11.07 -3.13 -4.11
CA LEU A 22 -10.73 -3.81 -2.86
C LEU A 22 -9.55 -3.16 -2.14
N ALA A 23 -8.49 -2.76 -2.86
CA ALA A 23 -7.33 -2.11 -2.25
C ALA A 23 -7.67 -0.73 -1.67
N MET A 24 -8.54 0.03 -2.33
CA MET A 24 -9.07 1.28 -1.80
C MET A 24 -9.92 1.04 -0.54
N ALA A 25 -10.78 0.02 -0.54
CA ALA A 25 -11.56 -0.33 0.65
C ALA A 25 -10.65 -0.72 1.83
N GLN A 26 -9.60 -1.50 1.59
CA GLN A 26 -8.59 -1.86 2.60
C GLN A 26 -7.84 -0.62 3.12
N ALA A 27 -7.46 0.30 2.24
CA ALA A 27 -6.81 1.54 2.66
C ALA A 27 -7.73 2.41 3.53
N HIS A 28 -9.01 2.55 3.17
CA HIS A 28 -9.98 3.27 4.00
C HIS A 28 -10.16 2.61 5.37
N LEU A 29 -10.23 1.29 5.48
CA LEU A 29 -10.31 0.60 6.78
C LEU A 29 -9.14 0.96 7.70
N VAL A 30 -7.92 1.02 7.15
CA VAL A 30 -6.72 1.40 7.91
C VAL A 30 -6.76 2.88 8.26
N VAL A 31 -7.10 3.76 7.30
CA VAL A 31 -7.20 5.20 7.51
C VAL A 31 -8.26 5.56 8.56
N ASP A 32 -9.43 4.92 8.54
CA ASP A 32 -10.50 5.17 9.50
C ASP A 32 -10.06 4.81 10.92
N ALA A 33 -9.37 3.67 11.09
CA ALA A 33 -8.82 3.26 12.37
C ALA A 33 -7.72 4.22 12.86
N LEU A 34 -6.83 4.64 11.97
CA LEU A 34 -5.78 5.62 12.29
C LEU A 34 -6.37 6.99 12.64
N GLN A 35 -7.37 7.45 11.90
CA GLN A 35 -8.05 8.73 12.15
C GLN A 35 -8.77 8.74 13.49
N ALA A 36 -9.38 7.62 13.89
CA ALA A 36 -9.99 7.46 15.20
C ALA A 36 -8.96 7.48 16.34
N ALA A 37 -7.79 6.86 16.14
CA ALA A 37 -6.71 6.84 17.12
C ALA A 37 -5.93 8.16 17.20
N PHE A 38 -5.82 8.88 16.07
CA PHE A 38 -5.05 10.11 15.93
C PHE A 38 -5.88 11.23 15.26
N PRO A 39 -6.87 11.82 15.97
CA PRO A 39 -7.83 12.76 15.37
C PRO A 39 -7.23 14.05 14.79
N THR A 40 -6.02 14.42 15.22
CA THR A 40 -5.31 15.62 14.74
C THR A 40 -4.44 15.36 13.52
N HIS A 41 -4.25 14.09 13.12
CA HIS A 41 -3.45 13.71 11.97
C HIS A 41 -4.32 13.63 10.72
N SER A 42 -3.67 13.76 9.56
CA SER A 42 -4.27 13.59 8.24
C SER A 42 -3.62 12.44 7.52
N PHE A 43 -4.43 11.60 6.87
CA PHE A 43 -3.99 10.37 6.22
C PHE A 43 -4.37 10.36 4.73
N PRO A 44 -3.78 11.23 3.89
CA PRO A 44 -4.11 11.28 2.47
C PRO A 44 -3.70 9.97 1.77
N ILE A 45 -4.62 9.43 0.96
CA ILE A 45 -4.38 8.21 0.18
C ILE A 45 -3.80 8.56 -1.19
N ASP A 46 -2.63 8.01 -1.48
CA ASP A 46 -1.97 8.01 -2.79
C ASP A 46 -2.18 6.64 -3.45
N SER A 47 -3.09 6.60 -4.43
CA SER A 47 -3.43 5.38 -5.15
C SER A 47 -2.74 5.29 -6.51
N MET A 48 -2.24 4.12 -6.86
CA MET A 48 -1.61 3.88 -8.16
C MET A 48 -2.05 2.57 -8.83
N THR A 49 -1.85 2.49 -10.14
CA THR A 49 -2.05 1.28 -10.93
C THR A 49 -0.70 0.58 -11.12
N THR A 50 -0.59 -0.66 -10.64
CA THR A 50 0.64 -1.48 -10.75
C THR A 50 0.74 -2.21 -12.09
N THR A 51 1.87 -2.85 -12.36
CA THR A 51 2.05 -3.66 -13.59
C THR A 51 1.07 -4.83 -13.62
N GLY A 52 0.89 -5.52 -12.50
CA GLY A 52 -0.10 -6.59 -12.40
C GLY A 52 -1.55 -6.13 -12.44
N ASP A 53 -1.83 -4.82 -12.34
CA ASP A 53 -3.16 -4.27 -12.65
C ASP A 53 -3.36 -4.09 -14.16
N ARG A 54 -2.29 -3.78 -14.90
CA ARG A 54 -2.34 -3.48 -16.34
C ARG A 54 -2.40 -4.72 -17.21
N ASP A 55 -1.72 -5.79 -16.81
CA ASP A 55 -1.70 -7.04 -17.55
C ASP A 55 -2.53 -8.11 -16.82
N GLN A 56 -3.77 -8.28 -17.29
CA GLN A 56 -4.73 -9.29 -16.80
C GLN A 56 -4.76 -10.55 -17.68
N ASN A 57 -4.02 -10.57 -18.79
CA ASN A 57 -4.11 -11.64 -19.80
C ASN A 57 -2.99 -12.67 -19.64
N THR A 58 -1.86 -12.25 -19.10
CA THR A 58 -0.75 -13.15 -18.77
C THR A 58 -1.12 -13.96 -17.53
N ALA A 59 -0.99 -15.29 -17.60
CA ALA A 59 -1.20 -16.14 -16.43
C ALA A 59 -0.16 -15.82 -15.34
N LEU A 60 -0.57 -15.82 -14.07
CA LEU A 60 0.29 -15.40 -12.95
C LEU A 60 1.65 -16.12 -12.90
N TYR A 61 1.67 -17.43 -13.17
CA TYR A 61 2.90 -18.23 -13.16
C TYR A 61 3.90 -17.86 -14.29
N ASN A 62 3.45 -17.11 -15.30
CA ASN A 62 4.29 -16.64 -16.40
C ASN A 62 4.93 -15.27 -16.14
N PHE A 63 4.57 -14.56 -15.05
CA PHE A 63 5.10 -13.22 -14.77
C PHE A 63 6.55 -13.20 -14.30
N GLY A 64 7.18 -14.35 -14.03
CA GLY A 64 8.64 -14.49 -13.86
C GLY A 64 9.30 -13.69 -12.72
N GLY A 65 8.54 -12.94 -11.92
CA GLY A 65 9.09 -12.02 -10.92
C GLY A 65 8.31 -12.04 -9.61
N LYS A 66 9.06 -11.89 -8.49
CA LYS A 66 8.49 -11.61 -7.16
C LYS A 66 7.98 -10.15 -7.13
N GLY A 67 6.92 -9.88 -6.36
CA GLY A 67 6.48 -8.51 -6.08
C GLY A 67 5.67 -7.81 -7.18
N LEU A 68 4.97 -8.54 -8.06
CA LEU A 68 4.19 -8.00 -9.18
C LEU A 68 3.24 -6.84 -8.81
N TRP A 69 2.72 -6.86 -7.59
CA TRP A 69 1.81 -5.84 -7.06
C TRP A 69 2.38 -5.02 -5.89
N THR A 70 3.61 -5.29 -5.45
CA THR A 70 4.22 -4.62 -4.28
C THR A 70 5.40 -3.73 -4.66
N SER A 71 6.21 -4.11 -5.65
CA SER A 71 7.50 -3.46 -5.94
C SER A 71 7.41 -1.96 -6.20
N GLN A 72 6.38 -1.53 -6.94
CA GLN A 72 6.19 -0.10 -7.24
C GLN A 72 5.79 0.72 -6.02
N LEU A 73 5.04 0.13 -5.09
CA LEU A 73 4.66 0.81 -3.84
C LEU A 73 5.83 0.81 -2.84
N GLU A 74 6.60 -0.28 -2.80
CA GLU A 74 7.85 -0.38 -2.04
C GLU A 74 8.87 0.67 -2.52
N ASP A 75 9.01 0.89 -3.83
CA ASP A 75 9.84 1.95 -4.41
C ASP A 75 9.41 3.35 -3.94
N LYS A 76 8.09 3.62 -3.90
CA LYS A 76 7.56 4.90 -3.40
C LYS A 76 7.84 5.09 -1.91
N LEU A 77 7.70 4.03 -1.12
CA LEU A 77 8.00 4.04 0.31
C LEU A 77 9.50 4.29 0.54
N ALA A 78 10.37 3.61 -0.18
CA ALA A 78 11.82 3.81 -0.11
C ALA A 78 12.28 5.23 -0.53
N ARG A 79 11.52 5.88 -1.41
CA ARG A 79 11.75 7.27 -1.84
C ARG A 79 11.09 8.32 -0.95
N ASN A 80 10.42 7.92 0.13
CA ASN A 80 9.63 8.79 1.01
C ASN A 80 8.53 9.57 0.26
N GLU A 81 8.00 9.01 -0.84
CA GLU A 81 6.84 9.57 -1.55
C GLU A 81 5.54 9.26 -0.80
N VAL A 82 5.51 8.11 -0.12
CA VAL A 82 4.48 7.69 0.86
C VAL A 82 5.17 7.30 2.16
N ASP A 83 4.43 7.33 3.26
CA ASP A 83 4.96 7.05 4.61
C ASP A 83 4.58 5.64 5.09
N ILE A 84 3.43 5.13 4.64
CA ILE A 84 3.00 3.74 4.84
C ILE A 84 2.34 3.20 3.57
N VAL A 85 2.28 1.88 3.43
CA VAL A 85 1.59 1.19 2.32
C VAL A 85 0.64 0.13 2.86
N VAL A 86 -0.57 0.05 2.30
CA VAL A 86 -1.58 -0.95 2.65
C VAL A 86 -1.67 -2.02 1.56
N HIS A 87 -1.55 -3.28 1.97
CA HIS A 87 -1.64 -4.46 1.09
C HIS A 87 -2.55 -5.52 1.68
N SER A 88 -3.09 -6.38 0.80
CA SER A 88 -3.53 -7.71 1.22
C SER A 88 -2.32 -8.53 1.59
N LEU A 89 -2.30 -9.09 2.81
CA LEU A 89 -1.11 -9.80 3.33
C LEU A 89 -0.68 -10.98 2.45
N LYS A 90 -1.62 -11.63 1.77
CA LYS A 90 -1.33 -12.75 0.84
C LYS A 90 -0.50 -12.35 -0.39
N ASP A 91 -0.47 -11.06 -0.73
CA ASP A 91 0.24 -10.55 -1.90
C ASP A 91 1.67 -10.09 -1.55
N MET A 92 2.04 -10.08 -0.26
CA MET A 92 3.37 -9.67 0.20
C MET A 92 4.43 -10.74 -0.11
N PRO A 93 5.65 -10.34 -0.52
CA PRO A 93 6.76 -11.28 -0.63
C PRO A 93 7.17 -11.81 0.76
N THR A 94 7.72 -13.02 0.80
CA THR A 94 8.23 -13.62 2.04
C THR A 94 9.53 -12.98 2.52
N GLU A 95 10.26 -12.32 1.61
CA GLU A 95 11.45 -11.53 1.87
C GLU A 95 11.11 -10.09 1.51
N LEU A 96 11.16 -9.18 2.48
CA LEU A 96 10.92 -7.76 2.25
C LEU A 96 12.21 -7.08 1.74
N PRO A 97 12.10 -6.02 0.92
CA PRO A 97 13.25 -5.21 0.54
C PRO A 97 13.98 -4.64 1.77
N ASP A 98 15.29 -4.49 1.67
CA ASP A 98 16.11 -3.91 2.74
C ASP A 98 15.61 -2.51 3.14
N GLY A 99 15.54 -2.26 4.45
CA GLY A 99 15.06 -1.00 5.01
C GLY A 99 13.53 -0.88 5.09
N LEU A 100 12.78 -1.86 4.58
CA LEU A 100 11.33 -1.94 4.74
C LEU A 100 10.94 -3.01 5.76
N VAL A 101 9.78 -2.83 6.40
CA VAL A 101 9.27 -3.75 7.42
C VAL A 101 7.76 -3.89 7.30
N LEU A 102 7.24 -5.07 7.66
CA LEU A 102 5.82 -5.26 7.90
C LEU A 102 5.45 -4.62 9.25
N GLY A 103 5.05 -3.35 9.21
CA GLY A 103 4.83 -2.55 10.43
C GLY A 103 3.56 -2.91 11.21
N CYS A 104 2.56 -3.51 10.56
CA CYS A 104 1.28 -3.85 11.17
C CYS A 104 0.59 -4.99 10.41
N VAL A 105 -0.17 -5.83 11.14
CA VAL A 105 -1.14 -6.77 10.58
C VAL A 105 -2.48 -6.48 11.24
N THR A 106 -3.49 -6.15 10.43
CA THR A 106 -4.85 -5.85 10.92
C THR A 106 -5.55 -7.10 11.42
N GLU A 107 -6.70 -6.94 12.09
CA GLU A 107 -7.59 -8.06 12.40
C GLU A 107 -7.95 -8.84 11.12
N ARG A 108 -7.95 -10.17 11.23
CA ARG A 108 -8.13 -11.05 10.08
C ARG A 108 -9.62 -11.18 9.74
N GLY A 109 -9.98 -10.84 8.50
CA GLY A 109 -11.28 -11.22 7.95
C GLY A 109 -11.42 -12.74 7.78
N ASP A 110 -12.59 -13.20 7.33
CA ASP A 110 -12.82 -14.62 7.05
C ASP A 110 -11.81 -15.14 6.01
N PRO A 111 -10.97 -16.15 6.37
CA PRO A 111 -9.92 -16.63 5.49
C PRO A 111 -10.38 -17.71 4.49
N ARG A 112 -11.67 -18.08 4.50
CA ARG A 112 -12.19 -19.18 3.67
C ARG A 112 -12.39 -18.73 2.22
N ASP A 113 -12.13 -19.65 1.30
CA ASP A 113 -12.53 -19.49 -0.09
C ASP A 113 -14.06 -19.57 -0.24
N THR A 114 -14.60 -18.97 -1.30
CA THR A 114 -16.03 -18.96 -1.60
C THR A 114 -16.26 -19.47 -3.03
N LEU A 115 -17.29 -20.30 -3.22
CA LEU A 115 -17.78 -20.69 -4.54
C LEU A 115 -18.67 -19.56 -5.10
N VAL A 116 -18.35 -19.08 -6.31
CA VAL A 116 -19.07 -18.01 -7.02
C VAL A 116 -19.69 -18.55 -8.30
#